data_AF-F2LUM2-F1
#
_entry.id   AF-F2LUM2-F1
#
_cell.length_a   1.000
_cell.length_b   1.000
_cell.length_c   1.000
_cell.angle_alpha   90.00
_cell.angle_beta   90.00
_cell.angle_gamma   90.00
#
_symmetry.space_group_name_H-M   'P 1'
#
loop_
_entity.id
_entity.type
_entity.pdbx_description
1 polymer ?
#
loop_
_entity_poly.entity_id
_entity_poly.type
_entity_poly.pdbx_seq_one_letter_code
_entity_poly.pdbx_strand_id
1 'polypeptide(L)'
;MIKKLVFVFVFLFISINAFAFSYQNPQVKRDGNYVVFYYDLLGKPNQEAVVGIRIRVKNKIYVTRNLHLQGDIGLVQPGLNKRIYWDIFKDFPNGLPKDSKWSLMVRPTHYTNPLGMKFVYIPGGCFQMGANPQDKWAQNEEKPLHKVCLSGFFIGQYEVTNKQYNMFDPKHDSGGGKLYDLSKPSQPVVNVSWDEIQKFIKWLYIKTGEVYRLPTEAEWEYAARGGLKKDTYWDNPKNACKYANVYDETAFEKLKRYKTSKTHFPCKDGYVGTAPVGRFLPNSFGLYDMIGNAAEWCYDTYYAKAYQYMKNAKNPVYLNPYISLAKVVRGGNWLTAYRYNRLSARSNYMPGLRDDFIGFRLVLEP
;
A
#
# COMPACT_ATOMS: atom_id res chain seq x y z
N MET A 1 32.85 -40.69 -3.58
CA MET A 1 32.49 -40.08 -4.88
C MET A 1 31.28 -39.16 -4.69
N ILE A 2 31.51 -37.86 -4.52
CA ILE A 2 30.44 -36.86 -4.35
C ILE A 2 30.04 -36.39 -5.76
N LYS A 3 28.88 -36.83 -6.25
CA LYS A 3 28.34 -36.41 -7.55
C LYS A 3 27.81 -34.97 -7.44
N LYS A 4 28.50 -34.01 -8.07
CA LYS A 4 28.00 -32.66 -8.34
C LYS A 4 26.85 -32.78 -9.37
N LEU A 5 25.61 -32.47 -8.97
CA LEU A 5 24.51 -32.27 -9.91
C LEU A 5 24.50 -30.80 -10.35
N VAL A 6 24.69 -30.57 -11.65
CA VAL A 6 24.46 -29.28 -12.31
C VAL A 6 23.04 -29.32 -12.88
N PHE A 7 22.19 -28.38 -12.46
CA PHE A 7 20.85 -28.20 -13.04
C PHE A 7 20.90 -27.04 -14.04
N VAL A 8 20.60 -27.32 -15.31
CA VAL A 8 20.41 -26.33 -16.36
C VAL A 8 18.91 -26.16 -16.57
N PHE A 9 18.39 -24.95 -16.38
CA PHE A 9 17.03 -24.58 -16.76
C PHE A 9 17.07 -23.61 -17.94
N VAL A 10 16.39 -23.96 -19.02
CA VAL A 10 16.22 -23.14 -20.23
C VAL A 10 15.02 -22.21 -20.01
N PHE A 11 15.22 -20.89 -20.14
CA PHE A 11 14.15 -19.91 -20.16
C PHE A 11 13.96 -19.36 -21.57
N LEU A 12 12.71 -19.41 -22.05
CA LEU A 12 12.28 -18.82 -23.32
C LEU A 12 12.11 -17.30 -23.12
N PHE A 13 12.95 -16.49 -23.75
CA PHE A 13 12.81 -15.03 -23.73
C PHE A 13 11.89 -14.60 -24.88
N ILE A 14 10.68 -14.15 -24.55
CA ILE A 14 9.90 -13.30 -25.46
C ILE A 14 10.28 -11.86 -25.12
N SER A 15 11.18 -11.27 -25.91
CA SER A 15 11.57 -9.88 -25.77
C SER A 15 10.48 -8.97 -26.33
N ILE A 16 9.81 -8.22 -25.46
CA ILE A 16 9.05 -7.02 -25.82
C ILE A 16 9.81 -5.85 -25.18
N ASN A 17 10.50 -5.05 -25.98
CA ASN A 17 11.01 -3.73 -25.58
C ASN A 17 9.80 -2.88 -25.12
N ALA A 18 9.77 -2.16 -24.00
CA ALA A 18 10.84 -1.49 -23.28
C ALA A 18 10.55 -1.46 -21.76
N PHE A 19 11.32 -2.20 -20.96
CA PHE A 19 11.45 -1.92 -19.54
C PHE A 19 12.74 -1.12 -19.33
N ALA A 20 12.68 -0.05 -18.53
CA ALA A 20 13.87 0.78 -18.22
C ALA A 20 14.99 0.00 -17.51
N PHE A 21 14.64 -1.16 -16.93
CA PHE A 21 15.54 -2.08 -16.27
C PHE A 21 15.22 -3.52 -16.67
N SER A 22 16.24 -4.35 -16.71
CA SER A 22 16.13 -5.80 -16.91
C SER A 22 17.25 -6.52 -16.16
N TYR A 23 17.23 -7.84 -16.11
CA TYR A 23 18.33 -8.63 -15.57
C TYR A 23 18.75 -9.74 -16.52
N GLN A 24 20.01 -10.16 -16.40
CA GLN A 24 20.57 -11.27 -17.17
C GLN A 24 21.48 -12.14 -16.30
N ASN A 25 21.92 -13.27 -16.87
CA ASN A 25 22.81 -14.25 -16.24
C ASN A 25 22.35 -14.73 -14.84
N PRO A 26 21.05 -15.03 -14.61
CA PRO A 26 20.60 -15.50 -13.31
C PRO A 26 21.26 -16.84 -12.95
N GLN A 27 21.87 -16.91 -11.76
CA GLN A 27 22.44 -18.15 -11.21
C GLN A 27 22.03 -18.32 -9.76
N VAL A 28 21.93 -19.57 -9.31
CA VAL A 28 21.65 -19.89 -7.90
C VAL A 28 22.71 -20.84 -7.39
N LYS A 29 23.33 -20.50 -6.27
CA LYS A 29 24.29 -21.37 -5.59
C LYS A 29 23.91 -21.50 -4.13
N ARG A 30 24.29 -22.62 -3.53
CA ARG A 30 24.25 -22.78 -2.09
C ARG A 30 25.59 -22.39 -1.49
N ASP A 31 25.56 -21.58 -0.45
CA ASP A 31 26.73 -21.17 0.32
C ASP A 31 26.42 -21.31 1.81
N GLY A 32 26.83 -22.44 2.40
CA GLY A 32 26.46 -22.83 3.76
C GLY A 32 24.94 -22.88 3.98
N ASN A 33 24.45 -21.99 4.84
CA ASN A 33 23.03 -21.83 5.16
C ASN A 33 22.27 -20.92 4.19
N TYR A 34 22.98 -20.26 3.27
CA TYR A 34 22.37 -19.34 2.32
C TYR A 34 22.13 -20.00 0.97
N VAL A 35 21.00 -19.61 0.36
CA VAL A 35 20.84 -19.67 -1.10
C VAL A 35 21.20 -18.29 -1.65
N VAL A 36 22.16 -18.24 -2.56
CA VAL A 36 22.65 -16.99 -3.15
C VAL A 36 22.19 -16.92 -4.59
N PHE A 37 21.40 -15.90 -4.90
CA PHE A 37 20.95 -15.56 -6.24
C PHE A 37 21.90 -14.53 -6.82
N TYR A 38 22.54 -14.87 -7.93
CA TYR A 38 23.39 -13.98 -8.70
C TYR A 38 22.63 -13.49 -9.92
N TYR A 39 22.83 -12.23 -10.27
CA TYR A 39 22.28 -11.62 -11.48
C TYR A 39 23.09 -10.39 -11.89
N ASP A 40 23.01 -10.03 -13.16
CA ASP A 40 23.46 -8.73 -13.64
C ASP A 40 22.24 -7.82 -13.81
N LEU A 41 22.27 -6.64 -13.21
CA LEU A 41 21.19 -5.65 -13.32
C LEU A 41 21.53 -4.66 -14.43
N LEU A 42 20.71 -4.65 -15.49
CA LEU A 42 20.83 -3.76 -16.62
C LEU A 42 19.92 -2.55 -16.43
N GLY A 43 20.42 -1.36 -16.76
CA GLY A 43 19.69 -0.10 -16.66
C GLY A 43 20.62 1.09 -16.88
N LYS A 44 20.07 2.30 -16.86
CA LYS A 44 20.88 3.52 -16.98
C LYS A 44 21.74 3.72 -15.73
N PRO A 45 23.02 4.09 -15.87
CA PRO A 45 23.83 4.53 -14.74
C PRO A 45 23.13 5.64 -13.93
N ASN A 46 23.29 5.65 -12.61
CA ASN A 46 22.68 6.61 -11.68
C ASN A 46 21.14 6.56 -11.56
N GLN A 47 20.50 5.48 -12.01
CA GLN A 47 19.11 5.17 -11.65
C GLN A 47 19.07 3.94 -10.75
N GLU A 48 18.03 3.81 -9.94
CA GLU A 48 17.81 2.63 -9.10
C GLU A 48 16.61 1.84 -9.61
N ALA A 49 16.74 0.52 -9.61
CA ALA A 49 15.64 -0.41 -9.80
C ALA A 49 15.23 -0.98 -8.45
N VAL A 50 13.95 -1.28 -8.31
CA VAL A 50 13.44 -2.09 -7.22
C VAL A 50 13.60 -3.56 -7.60
N VAL A 51 14.43 -4.27 -6.85
CA VAL A 51 14.67 -5.69 -6.99
C VAL A 51 13.96 -6.45 -5.89
N GLY A 52 13.18 -7.45 -6.29
CA GLY A 52 12.46 -8.38 -5.44
C GLY A 52 12.74 -9.83 -5.83
N ILE A 53 12.33 -10.75 -4.97
CA ILE A 53 12.33 -12.17 -5.29
C ILE A 53 10.99 -12.80 -4.95
N ARG A 54 10.55 -13.71 -5.82
CA ARG A 54 9.36 -14.52 -5.61
C ARG A 54 9.76 -15.98 -5.60
N ILE A 55 9.35 -16.70 -4.56
CA ILE A 55 9.52 -18.16 -4.45
C ILE A 55 8.14 -18.80 -4.49
N ARG A 56 7.95 -19.74 -5.43
CA ARG A 56 6.74 -20.56 -5.52
C ARG A 56 7.05 -21.94 -4.97
N VAL A 57 6.32 -22.33 -3.92
CA VAL A 57 6.39 -23.66 -3.32
C VAL A 57 5.02 -24.29 -3.42
N LYS A 58 4.88 -25.30 -4.28
CA LYS A 58 3.57 -25.88 -4.63
C LYS A 58 2.58 -24.77 -5.07
N ASN A 59 1.51 -24.58 -4.31
CA ASN A 59 0.46 -23.59 -4.57
C ASN A 59 0.65 -22.28 -3.79
N LYS A 60 1.71 -22.15 -2.99
CA LYS A 60 2.00 -20.94 -2.20
C LYS A 60 3.07 -20.12 -2.88
N ILE A 61 2.90 -18.80 -2.79
CA ILE A 61 3.86 -17.81 -3.27
C ILE A 61 4.37 -17.06 -2.04
N TYR A 62 5.69 -16.98 -1.94
CA TYR A 62 6.41 -16.19 -0.97
C TYR A 62 7.08 -15.07 -1.74
N VAL A 63 6.84 -13.83 -1.31
CA VAL A 63 7.45 -12.63 -1.89
C VAL A 63 8.55 -12.11 -0.97
N THR A 64 9.29 -11.12 -1.45
CA THR A 64 10.40 -10.46 -0.74
C THR A 64 10.15 -10.24 0.76
N ARG A 65 8.99 -9.69 1.14
CA ARG A 65 8.67 -9.41 2.55
C ARG A 65 8.46 -10.64 3.43
N ASN A 66 8.21 -11.82 2.85
CA ASN A 66 8.01 -13.06 3.58
C ASN A 66 9.32 -13.77 3.92
N LEU A 67 10.45 -13.28 3.41
CA LEU A 67 11.72 -14.01 3.38
C LEU A 67 12.82 -13.26 4.12
N HIS A 68 13.75 -14.01 4.70
CA HIS A 68 14.96 -13.49 5.35
C HIS A 68 16.07 -13.25 4.33
N LEU A 69 15.97 -12.12 3.64
CA LEU A 69 16.86 -11.72 2.54
C LEU A 69 17.82 -10.60 2.95
N GLN A 70 19.00 -10.58 2.33
CA GLN A 70 19.98 -9.50 2.41
C GLN A 70 20.78 -9.37 1.09
N GLY A 71 21.51 -8.26 0.93
CA GLY A 71 22.30 -7.98 -0.27
C GLY A 71 21.59 -7.03 -1.24
N ASP A 72 21.75 -7.26 -2.53
CA ASP A 72 21.20 -6.43 -3.61
C ASP A 72 19.69 -6.70 -3.81
N ILE A 73 18.87 -6.26 -2.84
CA ILE A 73 17.40 -6.37 -2.80
C ILE A 73 16.81 -5.00 -2.39
N GLY A 74 15.60 -4.67 -2.84
CA GLY A 74 15.03 -3.33 -2.65
C GLY A 74 15.58 -2.36 -3.70
N LEU A 75 16.01 -1.16 -3.32
CA LEU A 75 16.65 -0.23 -4.25
C LEU A 75 18.06 -0.68 -4.58
N VAL A 76 18.32 -0.94 -5.85
CA VAL A 76 19.60 -1.44 -6.35
C VAL A 76 20.00 -0.66 -7.60
N GLN A 77 21.23 -0.15 -7.61
CA GLN A 77 21.83 0.46 -8.79
C GLN A 77 22.25 -0.61 -9.82
N PRO A 78 22.09 -0.37 -11.13
CA PRO A 78 22.60 -1.24 -12.19
C PRO A 78 24.07 -1.61 -12.01
N GLY A 79 24.42 -2.82 -12.43
CA GLY A 79 25.77 -3.34 -12.31
C GLY A 79 25.81 -4.86 -12.40
N LEU A 80 27.01 -5.38 -12.61
CA LEU A 80 27.26 -6.81 -12.76
C LEU A 80 27.41 -7.50 -11.39
N ASN A 81 27.19 -8.81 -11.36
CA ASN A 81 27.46 -9.70 -10.23
C ASN A 81 26.75 -9.28 -8.93
N LYS A 82 25.50 -8.83 -9.05
CA LYS A 82 24.60 -8.55 -7.93
C LYS A 82 24.24 -9.85 -7.22
N ARG A 83 24.04 -9.78 -5.90
CA ARG A 83 23.84 -10.95 -5.04
C ARG A 83 22.73 -10.72 -4.02
N ILE A 84 21.73 -11.60 -4.03
CA ILE A 84 20.74 -11.71 -2.98
C ILE A 84 21.04 -12.97 -2.18
N TYR A 85 21.23 -12.81 -0.87
CA TYR A 85 21.45 -13.91 0.06
C TYR A 85 20.15 -14.21 0.79
N TRP A 86 19.73 -15.45 0.75
CA TRP A 86 18.52 -15.93 1.41
C TRP A 86 18.86 -16.96 2.49
N ASP A 87 18.56 -16.62 3.75
CA ASP A 87 18.69 -17.53 4.89
C ASP A 87 17.53 -18.54 4.88
N ILE A 88 17.69 -19.57 4.05
CA ILE A 88 16.61 -20.51 3.72
C ILE A 88 16.08 -21.25 4.95
N PHE A 89 16.92 -21.50 5.96
CA PHE A 89 16.54 -22.29 7.14
C PHE A 89 15.72 -21.50 8.15
N LYS A 90 15.72 -20.15 8.08
CA LYS A 90 14.77 -19.34 8.85
C LYS A 90 13.35 -19.41 8.29
N ASP A 91 13.22 -19.52 6.97
CA ASP A 91 11.91 -19.54 6.30
C ASP A 91 11.39 -20.95 6.06
N PHE A 92 12.30 -21.89 5.79
CA PHE A 92 12.02 -23.30 5.53
C PHE A 92 12.98 -24.16 6.37
N PRO A 93 12.73 -24.32 7.69
CA PRO A 93 13.60 -25.08 8.59
C PRO A 93 13.83 -26.53 8.16
N ASN A 94 12.83 -27.12 7.49
CA ASN A 94 12.87 -28.50 6.97
C ASN A 94 13.42 -28.57 5.53
N GLY A 95 13.99 -27.48 5.03
CA GLY A 95 14.46 -27.36 3.66
C GLY A 95 13.35 -27.04 2.65
N LEU A 96 13.78 -26.62 1.46
CA LEU A 96 12.90 -26.22 0.38
C LEU A 96 12.53 -27.43 -0.51
N PRO A 97 11.25 -27.63 -0.88
CA PRO A 97 10.85 -28.69 -1.80
C PRO A 97 11.56 -28.59 -3.15
N LYS A 98 11.92 -29.74 -3.74
CA LYS A 98 12.71 -29.81 -4.99
C LYS A 98 12.02 -29.16 -6.20
N ASP A 99 10.69 -29.10 -6.20
CA ASP A 99 9.85 -28.52 -7.25
C ASP A 99 9.63 -27.01 -7.08
N SER A 100 10.26 -26.39 -6.08
CA SER A 100 10.13 -24.96 -5.84
C SER A 100 10.73 -24.16 -6.98
N LYS A 101 10.00 -23.13 -7.43
CA LYS A 101 10.43 -22.21 -8.49
C LYS A 101 10.74 -20.86 -7.89
N TRP A 102 11.60 -20.10 -8.55
CA TRP A 102 11.91 -18.74 -8.15
C TRP A 102 11.92 -17.83 -9.37
N SER A 103 11.69 -16.54 -9.14
CA SER A 103 11.85 -15.50 -10.16
C SER A 103 12.34 -14.22 -9.50
N LEU A 104 13.27 -13.52 -10.17
CA LEU A 104 13.60 -12.14 -9.82
C LEU A 104 12.55 -11.22 -10.39
N MET A 105 12.26 -10.19 -9.62
CA MET A 105 11.38 -9.12 -10.01
C MET A 105 12.20 -7.85 -10.06
N VAL A 106 12.21 -7.16 -11.20
CA VAL A 106 12.96 -5.92 -11.38
C VAL A 106 12.00 -4.89 -11.94
N ARG A 107 11.83 -3.77 -11.23
CA ARG A 107 10.89 -2.72 -11.61
C ARG A 107 11.48 -1.33 -11.40
N PRO A 108 11.08 -0.32 -12.20
CA PRO A 108 11.33 1.07 -11.85
C PRO A 108 10.63 1.46 -10.53
N THR A 109 11.10 2.51 -9.86
CA THR A 109 10.48 3.05 -8.63
C THR A 109 9.07 3.60 -8.85
N HIS A 110 8.69 3.89 -10.09
CA HIS A 110 7.33 4.21 -10.51
C HIS A 110 6.87 3.15 -11.52
N TYR A 111 5.85 2.38 -11.16
CA TYR A 111 5.38 1.28 -11.98
C TYR A 111 3.91 1.45 -12.32
N THR A 112 3.54 1.24 -13.58
CA THR A 112 2.15 1.16 -14.01
C THR A 112 1.86 -0.28 -14.40
N ASN A 113 0.87 -0.90 -13.76
CA ASN A 113 0.48 -2.26 -14.12
C ASN A 113 -0.29 -2.29 -15.46
N PRO A 114 -0.52 -3.46 -16.06
CA PRO A 114 -1.23 -3.58 -17.34
C PRO A 114 -2.67 -3.03 -17.34
N LEU A 115 -3.26 -2.77 -16.17
CA LEU A 115 -4.61 -2.22 -16.01
C LEU A 115 -4.60 -0.71 -15.75
N GLY A 116 -3.43 -0.06 -15.87
CA GLY A 116 -3.28 1.39 -15.72
C GLY A 116 -3.22 1.89 -14.27
N MET A 117 -3.09 1.00 -13.28
CA MET A 117 -2.85 1.39 -11.90
C MET A 117 -1.40 1.80 -11.71
N LYS A 118 -1.18 2.98 -11.13
CA LYS A 118 0.16 3.51 -10.85
C LYS A 118 0.56 3.21 -9.41
N PHE A 119 1.81 2.79 -9.23
CA PHE A 119 2.41 2.46 -7.95
C PHE A 119 3.72 3.21 -7.79
N VAL A 120 3.98 3.68 -6.57
CA VAL A 120 5.23 4.32 -6.17
C VAL A 120 5.94 3.45 -5.14
N TYR A 121 7.24 3.24 -5.32
CA TYR A 121 8.07 2.54 -4.34
C TYR A 121 8.36 3.46 -3.15
N ILE A 122 8.00 2.99 -1.96
CA ILE A 122 8.31 3.64 -0.69
C ILE A 122 9.54 2.93 -0.10
N PRO A 123 10.68 3.63 0.05
CA PRO A 123 11.86 3.05 0.67
C PRO A 123 11.56 2.57 2.08
N GLY A 124 12.20 1.46 2.48
CA GLY A 124 12.11 0.99 3.86
C GLY A 124 12.74 1.97 4.83
N GLY A 125 12.24 2.01 6.06
CA GLY A 125 12.72 2.92 7.10
C GLY A 125 11.95 2.78 8.40
N CYS A 126 12.34 3.56 9.40
CA CYS A 126 11.62 3.62 10.67
C CYS A 126 10.98 4.99 10.86
N PHE A 127 9.80 5.01 11.46
CA PHE A 127 9.06 6.24 11.77
C PHE A 127 8.35 6.15 13.12
N GLN A 128 7.82 7.28 13.57
CA GLN A 128 6.96 7.35 14.75
C GLN A 128 5.51 7.23 14.29
N MET A 129 4.87 6.12 14.64
CA MET A 129 3.48 5.80 14.34
C MET A 129 2.58 6.22 15.51
N GLY A 130 1.40 6.77 15.19
CA GLY A 130 0.44 7.31 16.14
C GLY A 130 0.50 8.83 16.28
N ALA A 131 -0.42 9.37 17.07
CA ALA A 131 -0.62 10.81 17.16
C ALA A 131 0.57 11.52 17.81
N ASN A 132 0.91 12.70 17.28
CA ASN A 132 1.88 13.58 17.87
C ASN A 132 1.41 13.98 19.30
N PRO A 133 2.28 13.93 20.33
CA PRO A 133 1.92 14.32 21.69
C PRO A 133 1.37 15.75 21.83
N GLN A 134 1.66 16.64 20.88
CA GLN A 134 1.16 18.02 20.86
C GLN A 134 -0.21 18.16 20.18
N ASP A 135 -0.73 17.10 19.54
CA ASP A 135 -2.04 17.11 18.92
C ASP A 135 -3.14 17.03 19.99
N LYS A 136 -3.86 18.13 20.15
CA LYS A 136 -4.95 18.28 21.12
C LYS A 136 -6.21 17.49 20.73
N TRP A 137 -6.31 17.05 19.48
CA TRP A 137 -7.44 16.26 18.97
C TRP A 137 -7.16 14.76 18.93
N ALA A 138 -5.95 14.35 19.32
CA ALA A 138 -5.53 12.95 19.39
C ALA A 138 -6.43 12.12 20.32
N GLN A 139 -7.10 11.14 19.72
CA GLN A 139 -7.90 10.15 20.43
C GLN A 139 -7.00 9.12 21.14
N ASN A 140 -7.59 8.31 22.00
CA ASN A 140 -6.85 7.37 22.83
C ASN A 140 -6.28 6.19 22.02
N GLU A 141 -7.00 5.76 20.99
CA GLU A 141 -6.63 4.68 20.07
C GLU A 141 -5.47 5.04 19.13
N GLU A 142 -5.13 6.33 19.05
CA GLU A 142 -3.99 6.83 18.28
C GLU A 142 -2.70 6.89 19.11
N LYS A 143 -2.79 6.53 20.40
CA LYS A 143 -1.70 6.59 21.38
C LYS A 143 -1.30 5.18 21.82
N PRO A 144 -0.05 4.97 22.25
CA PRO A 144 1.04 5.95 22.28
C PRO A 144 1.68 6.17 20.90
N LEU A 145 2.36 7.31 20.76
CA LEU A 145 3.37 7.48 19.71
C LEU A 145 4.48 6.43 19.93
N HIS A 146 4.80 5.64 18.91
CA HIS A 146 5.78 4.55 19.04
C HIS A 146 6.57 4.34 17.74
N LYS A 147 7.79 3.82 17.87
CA LYS A 147 8.65 3.52 16.72
C LYS A 147 8.19 2.23 16.03
N VAL A 148 8.07 2.29 14.71
CA VAL A 148 7.85 1.14 13.82
C VAL A 148 8.88 1.19 12.70
N CYS A 149 9.37 0.03 12.24
CA CYS A 149 10.24 -0.08 11.07
C CYS A 149 9.59 -0.92 9.97
N LEU A 150 9.71 -0.49 8.73
CA LEU A 150 9.13 -1.16 7.56
C LEU A 150 10.22 -1.50 6.53
N SER A 151 10.07 -2.65 5.89
CA SER A 151 10.73 -2.95 4.62
C SER A 151 10.14 -2.06 3.52
N GLY A 152 10.86 -1.83 2.41
CA GLY A 152 10.32 -1.08 1.29
C GLY A 152 9.24 -1.85 0.51
N PHE A 153 8.27 -1.14 -0.02
CA PHE A 153 7.10 -1.70 -0.71
C PHE A 153 6.57 -0.74 -1.77
N PHE A 154 5.85 -1.23 -2.77
CA PHE A 154 5.09 -0.37 -3.67
C PHE A 154 3.69 -0.12 -3.12
N ILE A 155 3.21 1.11 -3.16
CA ILE A 155 1.81 1.44 -2.84
C ILE A 155 1.19 2.22 -3.99
N GLY A 156 -0.12 2.03 -4.19
CA GLY A 156 -0.88 2.75 -5.19
C GLY A 156 -0.68 4.26 -5.01
N GLN A 157 -0.34 4.94 -6.09
CA GLN A 157 -0.19 6.40 -6.12
C GLN A 157 -1.51 7.10 -5.76
N TYR A 158 -2.61 6.44 -6.12
CA TYR A 158 -3.99 6.86 -5.94
C TYR A 158 -4.78 5.74 -5.27
N GLU A 159 -5.95 6.08 -4.74
CA GLU A 159 -7.02 5.12 -4.47
C GLU A 159 -7.39 4.35 -5.75
N VAL A 160 -7.91 3.12 -5.62
CA VAL A 160 -8.44 2.38 -6.77
C VAL A 160 -9.67 3.12 -7.29
N THR A 161 -9.72 3.36 -8.60
CA THR A 161 -10.80 4.12 -9.24
C THR A 161 -11.98 3.24 -9.63
N ASN A 162 -13.16 3.84 -9.80
CA ASN A 162 -14.33 3.17 -10.37
C ASN A 162 -14.01 2.50 -11.72
N LYS A 163 -13.27 3.17 -12.61
CA LYS A 163 -12.87 2.59 -13.90
C LYS A 163 -12.08 1.29 -13.73
N GLN A 164 -11.20 1.22 -12.74
CA GLN A 164 -10.36 0.05 -12.48
C GLN A 164 -11.16 -1.07 -11.81
N TYR A 165 -12.00 -0.73 -10.82
CA TYR A 165 -12.82 -1.71 -10.12
C TYR A 165 -13.90 -2.31 -11.05
N ASN A 166 -14.49 -1.50 -11.93
CA ASN A 166 -15.52 -1.96 -12.86
C ASN A 166 -14.99 -2.91 -13.96
N MET A 167 -13.67 -3.07 -14.10
CA MET A 167 -13.09 -4.15 -14.92
C MET A 167 -13.28 -5.53 -14.25
N PHE A 168 -13.40 -5.57 -12.93
CA PHE A 168 -13.71 -6.76 -12.14
C PHE A 168 -15.22 -6.95 -11.96
N ASP A 169 -15.93 -5.89 -11.56
CA ASP A 169 -17.38 -5.88 -11.38
C ASP A 169 -18.04 -4.74 -12.18
N PRO A 170 -18.43 -4.97 -13.44
CA PRO A 170 -19.04 -3.94 -14.28
C PRO A 170 -20.38 -3.40 -13.76
N LYS A 171 -21.01 -4.07 -12.78
CA LYS A 171 -22.29 -3.66 -12.19
C LYS A 171 -22.12 -2.88 -10.89
N HIS A 172 -20.89 -2.71 -10.42
CA HIS A 172 -20.62 -1.97 -9.20
C HIS A 172 -21.09 -0.51 -9.33
N ASP A 173 -21.74 -0.03 -8.27
CA ASP A 173 -22.19 1.34 -8.10
C ASP A 173 -21.70 1.87 -6.75
N SER A 174 -20.82 2.87 -6.80
CA SER A 174 -20.33 3.61 -5.65
C SER A 174 -21.40 4.51 -5.04
N GLY A 175 -22.53 4.67 -5.71
CA GLY A 175 -23.69 5.40 -5.22
C GLY A 175 -23.63 6.90 -5.48
N GLY A 176 -24.40 7.65 -4.70
CA GLY A 176 -24.57 9.08 -4.87
C GLY A 176 -26.01 9.51 -4.61
N GLY A 177 -26.34 10.72 -5.02
CA GLY A 177 -27.69 11.24 -4.93
C GLY A 177 -27.90 12.44 -5.84
N LYS A 178 -28.98 13.20 -5.61
CA LYS A 178 -29.32 14.36 -6.46
C LYS A 178 -28.21 15.42 -6.53
N LEU A 179 -27.36 15.52 -5.52
CA LEU A 179 -26.34 16.57 -5.39
C LEU A 179 -24.96 16.14 -5.90
N TYR A 180 -24.70 14.84 -5.99
CA TYR A 180 -23.39 14.30 -6.32
C TYR A 180 -23.48 12.86 -6.84
N ASP A 181 -22.50 12.47 -7.62
CA ASP A 181 -22.35 11.13 -8.18
C ASP A 181 -20.95 10.65 -7.78
N LEU A 182 -20.89 9.48 -7.13
CA LEU A 182 -19.65 8.87 -6.63
C LEU A 182 -19.11 7.80 -7.59
N SER A 183 -19.84 7.49 -8.66
CA SER A 183 -19.55 6.39 -9.59
C SER A 183 -18.81 6.86 -10.84
N LYS A 184 -18.32 8.11 -10.88
CA LYS A 184 -17.59 8.60 -12.07
C LYS A 184 -16.28 7.83 -12.24
N PRO A 185 -15.85 7.57 -13.49
CA PRO A 185 -14.72 6.67 -13.77
C PRO A 185 -13.40 7.01 -13.05
N SER A 186 -13.11 8.30 -12.83
CA SER A 186 -11.86 8.77 -12.21
C SER A 186 -11.96 9.02 -10.70
N GLN A 187 -13.14 8.89 -10.09
CA GLN A 187 -13.30 8.95 -8.64
C GLN A 187 -12.82 7.64 -8.00
N PRO A 188 -12.44 7.66 -6.70
CA PRO A 188 -12.17 6.43 -5.96
C PRO A 188 -13.43 5.57 -5.95
N VAL A 189 -13.23 4.25 -6.10
CA VAL A 189 -14.31 3.30 -5.83
C VAL A 189 -14.59 3.31 -4.33
N VAL A 190 -15.86 3.48 -3.98
CA VAL A 190 -16.37 3.44 -2.60
C VAL A 190 -17.57 2.48 -2.55
N ASN A 191 -18.22 2.32 -1.40
CA ASN A 191 -19.30 1.35 -1.23
C ASN A 191 -18.85 -0.09 -1.56
N VAL A 192 -17.61 -0.42 -1.18
CA VAL A 192 -17.00 -1.74 -1.34
C VAL A 192 -16.56 -2.28 0.02
N SER A 193 -16.82 -3.56 0.27
CA SER A 193 -16.45 -4.18 1.54
C SER A 193 -15.02 -4.70 1.50
N TRP A 194 -14.42 -4.88 2.67
CA TRP A 194 -13.09 -5.49 2.80
C TRP A 194 -13.04 -6.88 2.15
N ASP A 195 -14.11 -7.68 2.31
CA ASP A 195 -14.24 -9.02 1.74
C ASP A 195 -14.29 -9.02 0.21
N GLU A 196 -14.95 -8.02 -0.38
CA GLU A 196 -15.01 -7.84 -1.84
C GLU A 196 -13.67 -7.41 -2.41
N ILE A 197 -12.93 -6.58 -1.68
CA ILE A 197 -11.58 -6.19 -2.06
C ILE A 197 -10.65 -7.42 -2.10
N GLN A 198 -10.80 -8.40 -1.22
CA GLN A 198 -10.03 -9.65 -1.31
C GLN A 198 -10.32 -10.42 -2.61
N LYS A 199 -11.59 -10.43 -3.06
CA LYS A 199 -11.98 -11.04 -4.35
C LYS A 199 -11.37 -10.27 -5.52
N PHE A 200 -11.40 -8.94 -5.45
CA PHE A 200 -10.75 -8.06 -6.43
C PHE A 200 -9.24 -8.34 -6.52
N ILE A 201 -8.55 -8.41 -5.38
CA ILE A 201 -7.10 -8.73 -5.30
C ILE A 201 -6.80 -10.09 -5.95
N LYS A 202 -7.62 -11.11 -5.65
CA LYS A 202 -7.46 -12.44 -6.27
C LYS A 202 -7.65 -12.40 -7.78
N TRP A 203 -8.66 -11.68 -8.26
CA TRP A 203 -8.88 -11.47 -9.69
C TRP A 203 -7.69 -10.72 -10.34
N LEU A 204 -7.15 -9.71 -9.66
CA LEU A 204 -6.01 -8.92 -10.13
C LEU A 204 -4.76 -9.79 -10.29
N TYR A 205 -4.50 -10.69 -9.32
CA TYR A 205 -3.44 -11.69 -9.43
C TYR A 205 -3.64 -12.64 -10.61
N ILE A 206 -4.86 -13.14 -10.84
CA ILE A 206 -5.16 -14.01 -11.98
C ILE A 206 -4.92 -13.28 -13.31
N LYS A 207 -5.26 -11.99 -13.38
CA LYS A 207 -5.14 -11.18 -14.61
C LYS A 207 -3.71 -10.74 -14.93
N THR A 208 -2.90 -10.50 -13.92
CA THR A 208 -1.58 -9.86 -14.10
C THR A 208 -0.42 -10.78 -13.74
N GLY A 209 -0.68 -11.86 -12.99
CA GLY A 209 0.36 -12.65 -12.34
C GLY A 209 1.04 -11.94 -11.17
N GLU A 210 0.60 -10.74 -10.78
CA GLU A 210 1.25 -9.92 -9.76
C GLU A 210 0.57 -10.03 -8.39
N VAL A 211 1.38 -9.93 -7.34
CA VAL A 211 0.91 -10.12 -5.95
C VAL A 211 0.53 -8.77 -5.36
N TYR A 212 -0.77 -8.59 -5.15
CA TYR A 212 -1.35 -7.41 -4.53
C TYR A 212 -1.95 -7.73 -3.16
N ARG A 213 -2.16 -6.69 -2.36
CA ARG A 213 -2.87 -6.76 -1.09
C ARG A 213 -3.31 -5.37 -0.63
N LEU A 214 -4.10 -5.31 0.44
CA LEU A 214 -4.26 -4.08 1.20
C LEU A 214 -2.96 -3.71 1.95
N PRO A 215 -2.70 -2.42 2.17
CA PRO A 215 -1.61 -2.00 3.05
C PRO A 215 -1.88 -2.48 4.48
N THR A 216 -0.80 -2.72 5.24
CA THR A 216 -0.94 -2.76 6.70
C THR A 216 -1.22 -1.34 7.19
N GLU A 217 -1.80 -1.21 8.38
CA GLU A 217 -2.05 0.11 8.96
C GLU A 217 -0.74 0.92 9.11
N ALA A 218 0.35 0.24 9.46
CA ALA A 218 1.67 0.87 9.60
C ALA A 218 2.24 1.32 8.26
N GLU A 219 2.11 0.51 7.20
CA GLU A 219 2.51 0.89 5.85
C GLU A 219 1.70 2.08 5.35
N TRP A 220 0.40 2.09 5.60
CA TRP A 220 -0.48 3.20 5.24
C TRP A 220 -0.02 4.50 5.91
N GLU A 221 0.18 4.49 7.24
CA GLU A 221 0.57 5.72 7.96
C GLU A 221 1.99 6.19 7.60
N TYR A 222 2.93 5.26 7.41
CA TYR A 222 4.28 5.59 6.96
C TYR A 222 4.27 6.28 5.60
N ALA A 223 3.54 5.69 4.65
CA ALA A 223 3.37 6.20 3.31
C ALA A 223 2.64 7.56 3.33
N ALA A 224 1.58 7.70 4.13
CA ALA A 224 0.81 8.93 4.27
C ALA A 224 1.69 10.06 4.84
N ARG A 225 2.49 9.79 5.88
CA ARG A 225 3.33 10.80 6.51
C ARG A 225 4.40 11.35 5.58
N GLY A 226 4.99 10.53 4.69
CA GLY A 226 6.05 11.04 3.80
C GLY A 226 7.25 11.63 4.56
N GLY A 227 7.54 11.11 5.76
CA GLY A 227 8.56 11.67 6.65
C GLY A 227 8.12 12.85 7.53
N LEU A 228 6.87 13.32 7.42
CA LEU A 228 6.32 14.31 8.35
C LEU A 228 6.16 13.75 9.76
N LYS A 229 6.48 14.60 10.74
CA LYS A 229 6.24 14.35 12.17
C LYS A 229 4.94 15.00 12.70
N LYS A 230 4.29 15.81 11.85
CA LYS A 230 2.99 16.44 12.13
C LYS A 230 1.86 15.50 11.72
N ASP A 231 0.65 15.73 12.23
CA ASP A 231 -0.53 14.93 11.90
C ASP A 231 -1.39 15.50 10.77
N THR A 232 -0.96 16.60 10.14
CA THR A 232 -1.63 17.21 8.99
C THR A 232 -0.59 17.74 7.99
N TYR A 233 -0.97 17.90 6.72
CA TYR A 233 -0.13 18.55 5.68
C TYR A 233 -0.18 20.08 5.74
N TRP A 234 -1.12 20.63 6.50
CA TRP A 234 -1.31 22.06 6.69
C TRP A 234 -1.05 22.45 8.15
N ASP A 235 -0.55 23.67 8.35
CA ASP A 235 -0.46 24.29 9.69
C ASP A 235 -1.74 25.07 10.04
N ASN A 236 -2.46 25.56 9.03
CA ASN A 236 -3.71 26.29 9.17
C ASN A 236 -4.83 25.57 8.38
N PRO A 237 -5.96 25.22 9.01
CA PRO A 237 -7.09 24.56 8.34
C PRO A 237 -7.61 25.26 7.08
N LYS A 238 -7.42 26.58 6.93
CA LYS A 238 -7.75 27.32 5.69
C LYS A 238 -6.98 26.82 4.46
N ASN A 239 -5.86 26.12 4.66
CA ASN A 239 -5.05 25.54 3.58
C ASN A 239 -5.34 24.05 3.32
N ALA A 240 -6.27 23.43 4.07
CA ALA A 240 -6.52 21.99 3.96
C ALA A 240 -6.97 21.58 2.55
N CYS A 241 -7.85 22.36 1.92
CA CYS A 241 -8.38 22.11 0.59
C CYS A 241 -7.32 22.17 -0.55
N LYS A 242 -6.06 22.53 -0.25
CA LYS A 242 -4.93 22.35 -1.20
C LYS A 242 -4.45 20.91 -1.29
N TYR A 243 -4.66 20.15 -0.22
CA TYR A 243 -4.13 18.80 -0.03
C TYR A 243 -5.22 17.72 0.00
N ALA A 244 -6.49 18.10 0.19
CA ALA A 244 -7.54 17.14 0.51
C ALA A 244 -8.94 17.61 0.09
N ASN A 245 -9.78 16.64 -0.31
CA ASN A 245 -11.24 16.77 -0.37
C ASN A 245 -11.83 16.38 0.99
N VAL A 246 -12.52 17.30 1.66
CA VAL A 246 -12.91 17.16 3.08
C VAL A 246 -14.28 17.79 3.33
N TYR A 247 -14.79 17.70 4.56
CA TYR A 247 -16.01 18.45 4.89
C TYR A 247 -15.69 19.94 5.03
N ASP A 248 -15.85 20.66 3.94
CA ASP A 248 -15.45 22.05 3.72
C ASP A 248 -16.68 22.98 3.56
N GLU A 249 -16.47 24.24 3.18
CA GLU A 249 -17.57 25.17 2.90
C GLU A 249 -18.41 24.74 1.68
N THR A 250 -17.82 24.09 0.68
CA THR A 250 -18.55 23.59 -0.51
C THR A 250 -19.60 22.57 -0.12
N ALA A 251 -19.20 21.56 0.65
CA ALA A 251 -20.07 20.52 1.15
C ALA A 251 -21.07 21.10 2.17
N PHE A 252 -20.63 21.95 3.10
CA PHE A 252 -21.49 22.57 4.11
C PHE A 252 -22.64 23.39 3.51
N GLU A 253 -22.37 24.20 2.48
CA GLU A 253 -23.38 25.04 1.81
C GLU A 253 -24.46 24.20 1.09
N LYS A 254 -24.07 23.09 0.46
CA LYS A 254 -24.98 22.25 -0.33
C LYS A 254 -25.67 21.16 0.50
N LEU A 255 -24.97 20.57 1.46
CA LEU A 255 -25.46 19.50 2.33
C LEU A 255 -26.15 20.09 3.56
N LYS A 256 -27.32 20.69 3.36
CA LYS A 256 -28.16 21.31 4.41
C LYS A 256 -28.59 20.34 5.54
N ARG A 257 -28.25 19.05 5.45
CA ARG A 257 -28.62 17.96 6.37
C ARG A 257 -27.82 17.96 7.69
N TYR A 258 -26.67 18.65 7.76
CA TYR A 258 -25.77 18.63 8.92
C TYR A 258 -25.68 19.97 9.68
N LYS A 259 -26.72 20.82 9.63
CA LYS A 259 -26.76 22.13 10.31
C LYS A 259 -26.45 22.10 11.83
N THR A 260 -26.40 20.93 12.46
CA THR A 260 -25.99 20.74 13.86
C THR A 260 -24.47 20.62 14.06
N SER A 261 -23.70 20.22 13.03
CA SER A 261 -22.24 20.20 13.06
C SER A 261 -21.69 21.48 12.44
N LYS A 262 -21.43 22.50 13.27
CA LYS A 262 -20.78 23.74 12.84
C LYS A 262 -19.31 23.56 12.46
N THR A 263 -18.77 22.35 12.51
CA THR A 263 -17.34 22.08 12.30
C THR A 263 -17.10 21.58 10.87
N HIS A 264 -16.74 22.51 9.99
CA HIS A 264 -16.22 22.24 8.64
C HIS A 264 -14.87 22.95 8.47
N PHE A 265 -14.13 22.60 7.44
CA PHE A 265 -12.92 23.31 7.08
C PHE A 265 -13.25 24.69 6.49
N PRO A 266 -12.57 25.78 6.91
CA PRO A 266 -12.78 27.13 6.39
C PRO A 266 -12.04 27.31 5.06
N CYS A 267 -12.37 26.47 4.08
CA CYS A 267 -11.85 26.50 2.72
C CYS A 267 -12.88 25.88 1.75
N LYS A 268 -12.60 25.99 0.45
CA LYS A 268 -13.41 25.39 -0.62
C LYS A 268 -12.56 24.47 -1.48
N ASP A 269 -12.84 23.17 -1.50
CA ASP A 269 -12.23 22.18 -2.39
C ASP A 269 -13.00 22.02 -3.72
N GLY A 270 -14.26 22.48 -3.76
CA GLY A 270 -15.10 22.50 -4.96
C GLY A 270 -15.90 21.20 -5.20
N TYR A 271 -15.85 20.24 -4.28
CA TYR A 271 -16.53 18.95 -4.41
C TYR A 271 -17.64 18.78 -3.37
N VAL A 272 -18.68 18.05 -3.78
CA VAL A 272 -19.66 17.44 -2.87
C VAL A 272 -19.67 15.98 -3.27
N GLY A 273 -19.33 15.08 -2.34
CA GLY A 273 -18.93 13.72 -2.68
C GLY A 273 -17.42 13.60 -2.92
N THR A 274 -17.00 12.45 -3.44
CA THR A 274 -15.60 12.20 -3.79
C THR A 274 -15.15 13.07 -4.98
N ALA A 275 -13.86 13.37 -5.04
CA ALA A 275 -13.20 14.05 -6.13
C ALA A 275 -12.50 13.00 -7.03
N PRO A 276 -12.19 13.33 -8.29
CA PRO A 276 -11.26 12.53 -9.08
C PRO A 276 -9.95 12.33 -8.32
N VAL A 277 -9.41 11.12 -8.32
CA VAL A 277 -8.13 10.84 -7.66
C VAL A 277 -7.01 11.70 -8.24
N GLY A 278 -6.07 12.12 -7.41
CA GLY A 278 -4.93 12.94 -7.81
C GLY A 278 -5.25 14.41 -8.04
N ARG A 279 -6.39 14.89 -7.55
CA ARG A 279 -6.82 16.29 -7.76
C ARG A 279 -6.05 17.29 -6.90
N PHE A 280 -5.62 16.88 -5.71
CA PHE A 280 -4.96 17.73 -4.72
C PHE A 280 -3.44 17.54 -4.73
N LEU A 281 -2.71 18.35 -3.95
CA LEU A 281 -1.26 18.23 -3.87
C LEU A 281 -0.85 16.88 -3.25
N PRO A 282 0.16 16.18 -3.83
CA PRO A 282 0.67 14.96 -3.25
C PRO A 282 1.51 15.23 -2.00
N ASN A 283 1.76 14.18 -1.21
CA ASN A 283 2.80 14.22 -0.19
C ASN A 283 4.22 14.09 -0.81
N SER A 284 5.25 14.11 0.03
CA SER A 284 6.66 14.02 -0.39
C SER A 284 7.05 12.71 -1.07
N PHE A 285 6.26 11.65 -0.92
CA PHE A 285 6.43 10.39 -1.67
C PHE A 285 5.64 10.38 -2.99
N GLY A 286 4.98 11.47 -3.36
CA GLY A 286 4.21 11.55 -4.59
C GLY A 286 2.87 10.79 -4.52
N LEU A 287 2.38 10.51 -3.30
CA LEU A 287 1.08 9.89 -3.07
C LEU A 287 0.00 10.95 -2.90
N TYR A 288 -1.16 10.68 -3.48
CA TYR A 288 -2.30 11.60 -3.49
C TYR A 288 -3.41 11.06 -2.60
N ASP A 289 -4.26 11.98 -2.12
CA ASP A 289 -5.50 11.67 -1.42
C ASP A 289 -5.30 10.81 -0.15
N MET A 290 -4.10 10.85 0.44
CA MET A 290 -3.78 10.13 1.68
C MET A 290 -4.53 10.72 2.90
N ILE A 291 -5.17 11.87 2.75
CA ILE A 291 -6.00 12.50 3.77
C ILE A 291 -7.23 13.11 3.07
N GLY A 292 -8.43 12.68 3.45
CA GLY A 292 -9.68 13.07 2.77
C GLY A 292 -10.02 12.17 1.57
N ASN A 293 -10.86 12.66 0.67
CA ASN A 293 -11.45 11.93 -0.46
C ASN A 293 -12.23 10.68 -0.05
N ALA A 294 -11.64 9.48 -0.06
CA ALA A 294 -12.23 8.29 0.53
C ALA A 294 -11.36 7.74 1.66
N ALA A 295 -12.02 7.26 2.71
CA ALA A 295 -11.32 6.54 3.76
C ALA A 295 -10.90 5.17 3.22
N GLU A 296 -9.77 4.63 3.69
CA GLU A 296 -9.14 3.49 3.03
C GLU A 296 -9.05 2.27 3.95
N TRP A 297 -9.58 1.15 3.47
CA TRP A 297 -9.42 -0.15 4.12
C TRP A 297 -7.95 -0.55 4.27
N CYS A 298 -7.58 -1.01 5.47
CA CYS A 298 -6.29 -1.65 5.75
C CYS A 298 -6.47 -3.15 6.06
N TYR A 299 -5.37 -3.90 6.04
CA TYR A 299 -5.39 -5.34 6.27
C TYR A 299 -5.65 -5.72 7.74
N ASP A 300 -5.15 -4.90 8.66
CA ASP A 300 -5.14 -5.11 10.11
C ASP A 300 -6.55 -5.25 10.71
N THR A 301 -6.66 -6.12 11.72
CA THR A 301 -7.79 -6.11 12.65
C THR A 301 -7.69 -4.87 13.53
N TYR A 302 -8.80 -4.15 13.67
CA TYR A 302 -8.84 -3.01 14.56
C TYR A 302 -8.85 -3.42 16.02
N TYR A 303 -7.95 -2.82 16.80
CA TYR A 303 -7.99 -2.83 18.26
C TYR A 303 -7.46 -1.51 18.79
N ALA A 304 -8.24 -0.86 19.66
CA ALA A 304 -7.93 0.45 20.20
C ALA A 304 -6.59 0.48 20.96
N LYS A 305 -6.19 -0.63 21.60
CA LYS A 305 -4.91 -0.71 22.34
C LYS A 305 -3.77 -1.33 21.53
N ALA A 306 -3.95 -1.60 20.24
CA ALA A 306 -2.95 -2.30 19.41
C ALA A 306 -1.54 -1.67 19.51
N TYR A 307 -1.45 -0.33 19.54
CA TYR A 307 -0.18 0.41 19.56
C TYR A 307 0.65 0.15 20.83
N GLN A 308 0.02 -0.23 21.94
CA GLN A 308 0.72 -0.56 23.18
C GLN A 308 1.59 -1.82 23.03
N TYR A 309 1.28 -2.68 22.05
CA TYR A 309 1.96 -3.96 21.82
C TYR A 309 2.93 -3.94 20.63
N MET A 310 3.10 -2.79 19.95
CA MET A 310 3.87 -2.69 18.70
C MET A 310 5.14 -1.85 18.80
N LYS A 311 5.59 -1.52 20.01
CA LYS A 311 6.79 -0.72 20.22
C LYS A 311 8.01 -1.42 19.59
N ASN A 312 8.71 -0.72 18.70
CA ASN A 312 9.88 -1.20 17.96
C ASN A 312 9.59 -2.39 17.02
N ALA A 313 8.33 -2.62 16.65
CA ALA A 313 7.99 -3.71 15.74
C ALA A 313 8.55 -3.47 14.32
N LYS A 314 8.92 -4.56 13.64
CA LYS A 314 9.33 -4.58 12.23
C LYS A 314 8.22 -5.19 11.38
N ASN A 315 7.76 -4.47 10.35
CA ASN A 315 6.63 -4.85 9.49
C ASN A 315 5.38 -5.29 10.28
N PRO A 316 4.92 -4.53 11.30
CA PRO A 316 3.82 -4.98 12.14
C PRO A 316 2.53 -5.17 11.35
N VAL A 317 1.79 -6.19 11.76
CA VAL A 317 0.40 -6.44 11.37
C VAL A 317 -0.34 -6.90 12.63
N TYR A 318 -1.41 -6.21 13.02
CA TYR A 318 -2.29 -6.69 14.08
C TYR A 318 -3.36 -7.62 13.52
N LEU A 319 -3.31 -8.89 13.91
CA LEU A 319 -4.35 -9.86 13.58
C LEU A 319 -4.78 -10.57 14.85
N ASN A 320 -5.95 -10.24 15.36
CA ASN A 320 -6.54 -10.96 16.47
C ASN A 320 -8.07 -11.04 16.33
N PRO A 321 -8.59 -12.09 15.66
CA PRO A 321 -10.02 -12.24 15.44
C PRO A 321 -10.81 -12.49 16.73
N TYR A 322 -10.16 -12.89 17.82
CA TYR A 322 -10.81 -13.07 19.12
C TYR A 322 -11.09 -11.75 19.84
N ILE A 323 -10.38 -10.67 19.47
CA ILE A 323 -10.60 -9.33 20.02
C ILE A 323 -11.62 -8.55 19.20
N SER A 324 -11.52 -8.63 17.88
CA SER A 324 -12.39 -7.89 16.98
C SER A 324 -12.38 -8.53 15.59
N LEU A 325 -13.54 -8.49 14.93
CA LEU A 325 -13.64 -8.79 13.50
C LEU A 325 -13.50 -7.54 12.63
N ALA A 326 -13.63 -6.34 13.23
CA ALA A 326 -13.54 -5.08 12.50
C ALA A 326 -12.13 -4.89 11.92
N LYS A 327 -12.07 -4.28 10.74
CA LYS A 327 -10.84 -3.95 10.03
C LYS A 327 -10.55 -2.47 10.15
N VAL A 328 -9.26 -2.13 10.17
CA VAL A 328 -8.80 -0.76 10.24
C VAL A 328 -9.20 0.01 8.98
N VAL A 329 -9.62 1.26 9.15
CA VAL A 329 -9.87 2.25 8.09
C VAL A 329 -9.09 3.52 8.42
N ARG A 330 -8.43 4.12 7.42
CA ARG A 330 -7.54 5.30 7.59
C ARG A 330 -7.90 6.43 6.63
N GLY A 331 -7.27 7.61 6.79
CA GLY A 331 -7.33 8.71 5.81
C GLY A 331 -8.43 9.75 6.01
N GLY A 332 -9.57 9.36 6.61
CA GLY A 332 -10.76 10.22 6.56
C GLY A 332 -11.32 10.29 5.14
N ASN A 333 -12.33 11.12 4.92
CA ASN A 333 -13.08 11.17 3.67
C ASN A 333 -13.64 12.58 3.40
N TRP A 334 -14.35 12.74 2.29
CA TRP A 334 -15.02 13.96 1.84
C TRP A 334 -16.08 14.54 2.82
N LEU A 335 -16.48 13.81 3.87
CA LEU A 335 -17.34 14.27 4.97
C LEU A 335 -16.61 14.41 6.31
N THR A 336 -15.28 14.26 6.33
CA THR A 336 -14.51 14.33 7.57
C THR A 336 -14.25 15.78 7.97
N ALA A 337 -14.66 16.13 9.19
CA ALA A 337 -14.45 17.45 9.77
C ALA A 337 -13.01 17.65 10.27
N TYR A 338 -12.61 18.91 10.44
CA TYR A 338 -11.22 19.31 10.69
C TYR A 338 -10.54 18.67 11.90
N ARG A 339 -11.29 18.26 12.94
CA ARG A 339 -10.75 17.62 14.15
C ARG A 339 -10.37 16.15 13.92
N TYR A 340 -10.95 15.52 12.91
CA TYR A 340 -10.81 14.08 12.65
C TYR A 340 -9.96 13.80 11.43
N ASN A 341 -9.75 14.78 10.54
CA ASN A 341 -8.90 14.60 9.37
C ASN A 341 -7.43 14.75 9.72
N ARG A 342 -6.83 13.67 10.25
CA ARG A 342 -5.44 13.62 10.70
C ARG A 342 -4.76 12.34 10.22
N LEU A 343 -3.46 12.40 9.93
CA LEU A 343 -2.65 11.26 9.48
C LEU A 343 -2.61 10.12 10.51
N SER A 344 -2.74 10.46 11.80
CA SER A 344 -2.82 9.48 12.88
C SER A 344 -4.22 8.93 13.13
N ALA A 345 -5.30 9.56 12.63
CA ALA A 345 -6.68 9.24 13.01
C ALA A 345 -7.16 7.89 12.46
N ARG A 346 -7.50 6.96 13.35
CA ARG A 346 -7.85 5.57 13.03
C ARG A 346 -9.36 5.39 13.15
N SER A 347 -9.96 4.63 12.26
CA SER A 347 -11.34 4.16 12.39
C SER A 347 -11.41 2.68 12.07
N ASN A 348 -12.61 2.11 12.14
CA ASN A 348 -12.85 0.71 11.85
C ASN A 348 -14.26 0.46 11.33
N TYR A 349 -14.38 -0.54 10.47
CA TYR A 349 -15.65 -1.05 9.98
C TYR A 349 -15.63 -2.59 9.97
N MET A 350 -16.81 -3.21 10.02
CA MET A 350 -16.92 -4.66 9.86
C MET A 350 -16.62 -5.06 8.40
N PRO A 351 -15.89 -6.15 8.15
CA PRO A 351 -15.31 -6.47 6.84
C PRO A 351 -16.33 -6.74 5.74
N GLY A 352 -17.56 -7.14 6.11
CA GLY A 352 -18.66 -7.35 5.17
C GLY A 352 -19.54 -6.12 4.92
N LEU A 353 -19.34 -5.03 5.68
CA LEU A 353 -20.09 -3.78 5.50
C LEU A 353 -19.45 -2.91 4.41
N ARG A 354 -20.27 -2.04 3.83
CA ARG A 354 -19.90 -1.07 2.81
C ARG A 354 -20.31 0.31 3.28
N ASP A 355 -19.60 1.34 2.82
CA ASP A 355 -20.02 2.72 3.02
C ASP A 355 -19.59 3.60 1.84
N ASP A 356 -20.35 4.64 1.54
CA ASP A 356 -20.18 5.52 0.37
C ASP A 356 -19.00 6.50 0.50
N PHE A 357 -18.27 6.39 1.60
CA PHE A 357 -17.05 7.15 1.87
C PHE A 357 -15.84 6.26 2.17
N ILE A 358 -15.97 4.93 2.05
CA ILE A 358 -14.85 3.98 2.27
C ILE A 358 -14.50 3.28 0.96
N GLY A 359 -13.28 3.51 0.50
CA GLY A 359 -12.63 2.86 -0.63
C GLY A 359 -11.35 2.14 -0.19
N PHE A 360 -10.37 2.05 -1.09
CA PHE A 360 -9.09 1.41 -0.79
C PHE A 360 -8.00 1.79 -1.79
N ARG A 361 -6.74 1.59 -1.38
CA ARG A 361 -5.59 1.50 -2.26
C ARG A 361 -4.86 0.17 -2.07
N LEU A 362 -4.02 -0.18 -3.02
CA LEU A 362 -3.30 -1.46 -3.02
C LEU A 362 -1.82 -1.28 -2.78
N VAL A 363 -1.22 -2.29 -2.14
CA VAL A 363 0.23 -2.54 -2.16
C VAL A 363 0.52 -3.59 -3.22
N LEU A 364 1.61 -3.37 -3.96
CA LEU A 364 2.20 -4.33 -4.89
C LEU A 364 3.51 -4.86 -4.29
N GLU A 365 3.66 -6.18 -4.27
CA GLU A 365 4.89 -6.80 -3.76
C GLU A 365 6.00 -6.78 -4.81
N PRO A 366 7.20 -6.29 -4.45
CA PRO A 366 8.36 -6.34 -5.32
C PRO A 366 8.75 -7.79 -5.60
#